data_AF-A0A1B5L0T3-F1
#
_entry.id   AF-A0A1B5L0T3-F1
#
_cell.length_a   1.000
_cell.length_b   1.000
_cell.length_c   1.000
_cell.angle_alpha   90.00
_cell.angle_beta   90.00
_cell.angle_gamma   90.00
#
_symmetry.space_group_name_H-M   'P 1'
#
loop_
_entity.id
_entity.type
_entity.pdbx_description
1 polymer ?
#
loop_
_entity_poly.entity_id
_entity_poly.type
_entity_poly.pdbx_seq_one_letter_code
_entity_poly.pdbx_strand_id
1 'polypeptide(L)' 'MAGLMAKIQQANGASRALFRHLGFAQVGEADYFGEVTVAVAWDQVGRLVEGWLDSASASLYREAEYMRQ' A
#
# COMPACT_ATOMS: atom_id res chain seq x y z
N MET A 1 -7.05 13.87 8.95
CA MET A 1 -6.21 12.72 9.32
C MET A 1 -4.81 12.96 8.80
N ALA A 2 -3.79 13.00 9.65
CA ALA A 2 -2.40 13.02 9.21
C ALA A 2 -1.93 11.56 9.10
N GLY A 3 -1.59 11.12 7.89
CA GLY A 3 -1.16 9.75 7.63
C GLY A 3 -0.54 9.64 6.25
N LEU A 4 0.04 8.48 5.95
CA LEU A 4 0.48 8.17 4.61
C LEU A 4 -0.72 7.64 3.81
N MET A 5 -0.93 8.22 2.64
CA MET A 5 -2.09 7.93 1.80
C MET A 5 -1.67 7.62 0.37
N ALA A 6 -2.45 6.75 -0.28
CA ALA A 6 -2.35 6.48 -1.70
C ALA A 6 -3.74 6.45 -2.34
N LYS A 7 -3.84 6.95 -3.57
CA LYS A 7 -4.99 6.78 -4.45
C LYS A 7 -4.72 5.65 -5.42
N ILE A 8 -5.68 4.74 -5.55
CA ILE A 8 -5.55 3.53 -6.37
C ILE A 8 -6.83 3.35 -7.15
N GLN A 9 -6.72 3.05 -8.45
CA GLN A 9 -7.88 2.63 -9.25
C GLN A 9 -8.59 1.44 -8.59
N GLN A 10 -9.91 1.52 -8.39
CA GLN A 10 -10.72 0.50 -7.73
C GLN A 10 -10.60 -0.86 -8.44
N ALA A 11 -10.47 -0.82 -9.77
CA ALA A 11 -10.27 -1.98 -10.62
C ALA A 11 -8.87 -2.62 -10.48
N ASN A 12 -7.87 -1.91 -9.92
CA ASN A 12 -6.53 -2.45 -9.72
C ASN A 12 -6.47 -3.33 -8.46
N GLY A 13 -6.99 -4.55 -8.59
CA GLY A 13 -7.04 -5.52 -7.50
C GLY A 13 -5.66 -5.88 -6.94
N ALA A 14 -4.62 -5.94 -7.78
CA ALA A 14 -3.26 -6.26 -7.37
C ALA A 14 -2.68 -5.20 -6.41
N SER A 15 -2.79 -3.92 -6.78
CA SER A 15 -2.30 -2.83 -5.92
C SER A 15 -3.11 -2.74 -4.63
N ARG A 16 -4.44 -2.91 -4.70
CA ARG A 16 -5.29 -2.94 -3.48
C ARG A 16 -4.90 -4.07 -2.53
N ALA A 17 -4.60 -5.25 -3.06
CA ALA A 17 -4.14 -6.38 -2.27
C ALA A 17 -2.77 -6.11 -1.63
N LEU A 18 -1.84 -5.51 -2.38
CA LEU A 18 -0.53 -5.09 -1.88
C LEU A 18 -0.64 -4.11 -0.72
N PHE A 19 -1.36 -3.00 -0.90
CA PHE A 19 -1.50 -1.99 0.14
C PHE A 19 -2.19 -2.54 1.40
N ARG A 20 -3.17 -3.44 1.24
CA ARG A 20 -3.77 -4.16 2.38
C ARG A 20 -2.75 -5.05 3.10
N HIS A 21 -1.88 -5.75 2.37
CA HIS A 21 -0.81 -6.55 2.96
C HIS A 21 0.22 -5.68 3.71
N LEU A 22 0.48 -4.48 3.21
CA LEU A 22 1.28 -3.44 3.88
C LEU A 22 0.53 -2.74 5.02
N GLY A 23 -0.67 -3.18 5.40
CA GLY A 23 -1.39 -2.63 6.55
C GLY A 23 -2.11 -1.30 6.30
N PHE A 24 -2.24 -0.86 5.05
CA PHE A 24 -3.13 0.26 4.70
C PHE A 24 -4.58 -0.19 4.69
N ALA A 25 -5.48 0.70 5.12
CA ALA A 25 -6.92 0.50 5.10
C ALA A 25 -7.61 1.48 4.15
N GLN A 26 -8.68 1.05 3.47
CA GLN A 26 -9.49 1.93 2.65
C GLN A 26 -10.21 2.96 3.52
N VAL A 27 -10.23 4.22 3.07
CA VAL A 27 -10.93 5.31 3.73
C VAL A 27 -12.06 5.78 2.81
N GLY A 28 -13.30 5.53 3.24
CA GLY A 28 -14.49 5.88 2.46
C GLY A 28 -14.69 5.00 1.23
N GLU A 29 -15.50 5.49 0.30
CA GLU A 29 -15.83 4.82 -0.96
C GLU A 29 -14.94 5.30 -2.11
N ALA A 30 -15.05 4.66 -3.27
CA ALA A 30 -14.41 5.14 -4.48
C ALA A 30 -14.96 6.52 -4.88
N ASP A 31 -14.09 7.39 -5.40
CA ASP A 31 -14.49 8.69 -5.93
C ASP A 31 -15.11 8.59 -7.33
N TYR A 32 -15.53 9.73 -7.88
CA TYR A 32 -16.13 9.81 -9.22
C TYR A 32 -15.21 9.30 -10.35
N PHE A 33 -13.90 9.24 -10.12
CA PHE A 33 -12.92 8.71 -11.08
C PHE A 33 -12.63 7.22 -10.89
N GLY A 34 -13.36 6.56 -9.97
CA GLY A 34 -13.16 5.16 -9.63
C GLY A 34 -11.89 4.93 -8.82
N GLU A 35 -11.36 5.94 -8.13
CA GLU A 35 -10.19 5.77 -7.26
C GLU A 35 -10.63 5.55 -5.81
N VAL A 36 -10.02 4.56 -5.15
CA VAL A 36 -10.13 4.39 -3.70
C VAL A 36 -8.94 5.05 -3.01
N THR A 37 -9.18 5.67 -1.86
CA THR A 37 -8.10 6.14 -0.99
C THR A 37 -7.80 5.06 0.04
N VAL A 38 -6.52 4.69 0.17
CA VAL A 38 -6.03 3.84 1.26
C VAL A 38 -5.07 4.64 2.13
N ALA A 39 -5.10 4.42 3.44
CA ALA A 39 -4.31 5.17 4.39
C ALA A 39 -3.79 4.31 5.54
N VAL A 40 -2.71 4.79 6.15
CA VAL A 40 -2.20 4.36 7.44
C VAL A 40 -1.83 5.58 8.28
N ALA A 41 -2.03 5.50 9.58
CA ALA A 41 -1.67 6.58 10.49
C ALA A 41 -0.14 6.66 10.69
N TRP A 42 0.41 7.87 10.82
CA TRP A 42 1.87 8.07 10.95
C TRP A 42 2.48 7.33 12.15
N ASP A 43 1.74 7.25 13.26
CA ASP A 43 2.16 6.54 14.48
C ASP A 43 2.19 5.01 14.33
N GLN A 44 1.63 4.47 13.24
CA GLN A 44 1.68 3.04 12.90
C GLN A 44 2.79 2.70 11.91
N VAL A 45 3.30 3.66 11.15
CA VAL A 45 4.28 3.42 10.06
C VAL A 45 5.55 2.75 10.60
N GLY A 46 6.10 3.22 11.73
CA GLY A 46 7.32 2.64 12.31
C GLY A 46 7.18 1.15 12.62
N ARG A 47 6.08 0.75 13.29
CA ARG A 47 5.79 -0.65 13.61
C ARG A 47 5.62 -1.53 12.36
N LEU A 48 5.00 -0.99 11.31
CA LEU A 48 4.83 -1.71 10.06
C LEU A 48 6.17 -1.94 9.36
N VAL A 49 7.02 -0.91 9.30
CA VAL A 49 8.36 -1.01 8.72
C VAL A 49 9.22 -2.02 9.50
N GLU A 50 9.22 -1.95 10.82
CA GLU A 50 9.90 -2.93 11.67
C GLU A 50 9.40 -4.36 11.40
N GLY A 51 8.09 -4.56 11.32
CA GLY A 51 7.51 -5.88 11.02
C GLY A 51 7.86 -6.41 9.62
N TRP A 52 7.94 -5.53 8.61
CA TRP A 52 8.40 -5.93 7.27
C TRP A 52 9.88 -6.33 7.28
N LEU A 53 10.71 -5.59 7.99
CA LEU A 53 12.16 -5.84 8.08
C LEU A 53 12.51 -7.07 8.92
N ASP A 54 11.73 -7.36 9.96
CA ASP A 54 11.92 -8.53 10.83
C ASP A 54 11.39 -9.82 10.17
N SER A 55 10.40 -9.70 9.30
CA SER A 55 10.04 -10.80 8.41
C SER A 55 11.23 -11.12 7.50
N ALA A 56 11.58 -12.41 7.36
CA ALA A 56 12.73 -12.90 6.58
C ALA A 56 12.78 -12.48 5.09
N SER A 57 11.85 -11.63 4.63
CA SER A 57 11.75 -11.03 3.31
C SER A 57 12.63 -9.77 3.10
N ALA A 58 13.22 -9.21 4.15
CA ALA A 58 14.10 -8.03 4.06
C ALA A 58 15.34 -8.24 3.16
N SER A 59 15.75 -9.49 2.89
CA SER A 59 16.87 -9.80 2.00
C SER A 59 16.49 -9.98 0.51
N LEU A 60 15.24 -9.70 0.12
CA LEU A 60 14.72 -9.97 -1.23
C LEU A 60 14.25 -8.73 -1.98
N TYR A 61 14.74 -7.52 -1.65
CA TYR A 61 14.56 -6.38 -2.55
C TYR A 61 15.22 -6.70 -3.90
N ARG A 62 14.38 -6.96 -4.91
CA ARG A 62 14.78 -7.11 -6.30
C ARG A 62 13.95 -6.11 -7.09
N GLU A 63 14.61 -5.14 -7.69
CA GLU A 63 13.97 -4.20 -8.61
C GLU A 63 13.35 -4.99 -9.77
N ALA A 64 12.04 -4.86 -9.96
CA ALA A 64 11.36 -5.45 -11.10
C ALA A 64 11.51 -4.51 -12.30
N GLU A 65 12.28 -4.92 -13.31
CA GLU A 65 12.39 -4.14 -14.54
C GLU A 65 11.01 -3.99 -15.20
N TYR A 66 10.65 -2.74 -15.48
CA TYR A 66 9.40 -2.41 -16.15
C TYR A 66 9.48 -2.81 -17.63
N MET A 67 8.94 -3.98 -17.98
CA MET A 67 8.77 -4.42 -19.36
C MET A 67 7.56 -3.72 -19.98
N ARG A 68 7.81 -2.75 -20.86
CA ARG A 68 6.76 -2.10 -21.66
C ARG A 68 6.39 -3.04 -22.84
N GLN A 69 5.17 -3.55 -22.86
CA GLN A 69 4.58 -4.23 -24.03
C GLN A 69 4.10 -3.22 -25.06
#